data_AF-A0A3E0QLA2-F1
#
_entry.id   AF-A0A3E0QLA2-F1
#
_cell.length_a   1.000
_cell.length_b   1.000
_cell.length_c   1.000
_cell.angle_alpha   90.00
_cell.angle_beta   90.00
_cell.angle_gamma   90.00
#
_symmetry.space_group_name_H-M   'P 1'
#
loop_
_entity.id
_entity.type
_entity.pdbx_description
1 polymer ?
#
loop_
_entity_poly.entity_id
_entity_poly.type
_entity_poly.pdbx_seq_one_letter_code
_entity_poly.pdbx_strand_id
1 'polypeptide(L)'
;MNSAYSKMKSYYLKTILFFFTLLVAGSTCSSQNLSAYSDYRGYLQAFDNGMFRQLEYLPVKSYKFGQSSVAYIDNKNDFKIYYKGKTYDQLNAADFSYFVTDHLIAYKVGSVLYVFDSGEKKTLSYYNSIMTVNDSILAYYDDSKSELYAYYKGRTILLEESLLDKPRSMKAGSNVLAWVNQSGFFNVLYHGRMQMLDNIPPVEYAAGQDILAFVDDYDRYFHLFYKGDKARVESFAPDSFKVGFGIMAYVDHLGNFRVFENGSTRRLLSDRPDFFYVKGNVIVYSYNRMFNIYYKGEVKTLENYSPSDFQLGNDGLAWIDESGRLKLFDKGNIHTASFELIRKYNLTGNVLKYESGVNTVSVFYKGRNY
;
A
#
# COMPACT_ATOMS: atom_id res chain seq x y z
N MET A 1 1.09 -4.93 60.00
CA MET A 1 0.35 -4.65 58.75
C MET A 1 1.18 -4.03 57.62
N ASN A 2 2.32 -3.35 57.88
CA ASN A 2 3.07 -2.65 56.82
C ASN A 2 3.98 -3.52 55.92
N SER A 3 4.33 -4.75 56.30
CA SER A 3 5.24 -5.61 55.52
C SER A 3 4.54 -6.35 54.37
N ALA A 4 3.28 -6.77 54.56
CA ALA A 4 2.49 -7.48 53.54
C ALA A 4 2.08 -6.56 52.38
N TYR A 5 1.76 -5.29 52.67
CA TYR A 5 1.36 -4.29 51.67
C TYR A 5 2.51 -3.90 50.72
N SER A 6 3.76 -3.89 51.22
CA SER A 6 4.97 -3.60 50.45
C SER A 6 5.29 -4.72 49.45
N LYS A 7 5.23 -5.98 49.89
CA LYS A 7 5.44 -7.14 49.00
C LYS A 7 4.40 -7.21 47.90
N MET A 8 3.13 -6.91 48.19
CA MET A 8 2.04 -6.95 47.21
C MET A 8 2.24 -5.91 46.08
N LYS A 9 2.65 -4.67 46.40
CA LYS A 9 2.97 -3.64 45.39
C LYS A 9 4.11 -4.05 44.44
N SER A 10 5.12 -4.77 44.94
CA SER A 10 6.24 -5.24 44.11
C SER A 10 5.83 -6.32 43.09
N TYR A 11 4.84 -7.14 43.40
CA TYR A 11 4.32 -8.14 42.45
C TYR A 11 3.46 -7.47 41.37
N TYR A 12 2.53 -6.59 41.74
CA TYR A 12 1.71 -5.85 40.76
C TYR A 12 2.56 -4.98 39.82
N LEU A 13 3.63 -4.35 40.30
CA LEU A 13 4.51 -3.54 39.46
C LEU A 13 5.33 -4.41 38.49
N LYS A 14 5.74 -5.62 38.88
CA LYS A 14 6.44 -6.58 38.00
C LYS A 14 5.50 -7.21 36.97
N THR A 15 4.23 -7.47 37.32
CA THR A 15 3.23 -8.02 36.40
C THR A 15 2.77 -6.98 35.35
N ILE A 16 2.66 -5.70 35.74
CA ILE A 16 2.37 -4.59 34.80
C ILE A 16 3.56 -4.34 33.86
N LEU A 17 4.80 -4.41 34.37
CA LEU A 17 5.99 -4.27 33.51
C LEU A 17 6.10 -5.42 32.50
N PHE A 18 5.76 -6.66 32.89
CA PHE A 18 5.78 -7.82 31.99
C PHE A 18 4.69 -7.74 30.90
N PHE A 19 3.50 -7.22 31.22
CA PHE A 19 2.43 -6.97 30.24
C PHE A 19 2.76 -5.80 29.28
N PHE A 20 3.51 -4.79 29.75
CA PHE A 20 3.94 -3.67 28.91
C PHE A 20 5.09 -4.06 27.95
N THR A 21 6.01 -4.95 28.36
CA THR A 21 7.04 -5.48 27.46
C THR A 21 6.50 -6.45 26.41
N LEU A 22 5.39 -7.17 26.67
CA LEU A 22 4.76 -8.03 25.67
C LEU A 22 3.93 -7.26 24.62
N LEU A 23 3.53 -6.02 24.91
CA LEU A 23 2.83 -5.13 23.98
C LEU A 23 3.79 -4.37 23.03
N VAL A 24 5.08 -4.31 23.36
CA VAL A 24 6.12 -3.66 22.52
C VAL A 24 6.82 -4.66 21.59
N ALA A 25 6.60 -5.97 21.76
CA ALA A 25 6.90 -6.96 20.71
C ALA A 25 5.83 -6.93 19.58
N GLY A 26 5.34 -5.73 19.26
CA GLY A 26 4.55 -5.48 18.08
C GLY A 26 5.38 -5.90 16.88
N SER A 27 4.85 -6.87 16.14
CA SER A 27 5.41 -7.43 14.93
C SER A 27 6.05 -6.34 14.07
N THR A 28 7.38 -6.22 14.11
CA THR A 28 8.10 -5.59 13.02
C THR A 28 7.89 -6.53 11.85
N CYS A 29 6.85 -6.28 11.06
CA CYS A 29 6.78 -6.75 9.70
C CYS A 29 8.01 -6.14 9.03
N SER A 30 9.13 -6.86 9.07
CA SER A 30 10.31 -6.47 8.32
C SER A 30 9.89 -6.68 6.88
N SER A 31 9.40 -5.60 6.27
CA SER A 31 9.22 -5.53 4.84
C SER A 31 10.53 -6.02 4.20
N GLN A 32 10.44 -7.03 3.33
CA GLN A 32 11.60 -7.40 2.54
C GLN A 32 11.83 -6.25 1.56
N ASN A 33 13.09 -5.90 1.34
CA ASN A 33 13.41 -4.84 0.38
C ASN A 33 13.74 -5.56 -0.92
N LEU A 34 12.68 -5.84 -1.68
CA LEU A 34 12.69 -6.71 -2.85
C LEU A 34 12.49 -5.90 -4.13
N SER A 35 13.20 -6.29 -5.18
CA SER A 35 12.94 -5.86 -6.55
C SER A 35 13.14 -7.02 -7.50
N ALA A 36 12.45 -7.01 -8.65
CA ALA A 36 12.61 -8.03 -9.69
C ALA A 36 12.84 -7.41 -11.06
N TYR A 37 13.60 -8.09 -11.91
CA TYR A 37 13.85 -7.67 -13.28
C TYR A 37 14.27 -8.82 -14.18
N SER A 38 14.02 -8.69 -15.48
CA SER A 38 14.65 -9.56 -16.48
C SER A 38 15.97 -8.95 -16.92
N ASP A 39 17.05 -9.73 -16.88
CA ASP A 39 18.35 -9.28 -17.38
C ASP A 39 18.42 -9.34 -18.93
N TYR A 40 19.58 -8.96 -19.49
CA TYR A 40 19.79 -8.95 -20.94
C TYR A 40 19.78 -10.33 -21.61
N ARG A 41 19.92 -11.41 -20.84
CA ARG A 41 19.79 -12.80 -21.30
C ARG A 41 18.35 -13.29 -21.22
N GLY A 42 17.46 -12.45 -20.68
CA GLY A 42 16.06 -12.76 -20.40
C GLY A 42 15.87 -13.55 -19.10
N TYR A 43 16.88 -13.68 -18.24
CA TYR A 43 16.73 -14.41 -16.99
C TYR A 43 16.02 -13.54 -15.97
N LEU A 44 15.08 -14.12 -15.21
CA LEU A 44 14.42 -13.39 -14.14
C LEU A 44 15.34 -13.38 -12.93
N GLN A 45 15.71 -12.17 -12.50
CA GLN A 45 16.51 -11.89 -11.32
C GLN A 45 15.65 -11.25 -10.23
N ALA A 46 15.98 -11.52 -8.98
CA ALA A 46 15.47 -10.81 -7.81
C ALA A 46 16.63 -10.21 -7.01
N PHE A 47 16.49 -8.95 -6.64
CA PHE A 47 17.31 -8.33 -5.61
C PHE A 47 16.58 -8.48 -4.28
N ASP A 48 17.17 -9.24 -3.36
CA ASP A 48 16.62 -9.51 -2.03
C ASP A 48 17.62 -9.07 -0.97
N ASN A 49 17.34 -7.92 -0.34
CA ASN A 49 18.10 -7.39 0.79
C ASN A 49 19.63 -7.27 0.55
N GLY A 50 20.05 -6.82 -0.63
CA GLY A 50 21.48 -6.65 -0.96
C GLY A 50 22.11 -7.83 -1.71
N MET A 51 21.34 -8.88 -2.02
CA MET A 51 21.82 -10.02 -2.79
C MET A 51 20.98 -10.21 -4.06
N PHE A 52 21.65 -10.39 -5.19
CA PHE A 52 21.01 -10.83 -6.42
C PHE A 52 20.82 -12.34 -6.41
N ARG A 53 19.65 -12.79 -6.86
CA ARG A 53 19.28 -14.19 -7.00
C ARG A 53 18.61 -14.41 -8.34
N GLN A 54 19.08 -15.39 -9.09
CA GLN A 54 18.41 -15.84 -10.29
C GLN A 54 17.20 -16.69 -9.91
N LEU A 55 16.02 -16.27 -10.34
CA LEU A 55 14.77 -17.00 -10.14
C LEU A 55 14.49 -17.95 -11.30
N GLU A 56 14.75 -17.52 -12.54
CA GLU A 56 14.54 -18.33 -13.74
C GLU A 56 15.67 -18.14 -14.75
N TYR A 57 16.07 -19.23 -15.41
CA TYR A 57 17.11 -19.25 -16.44
C TYR A 57 16.53 -19.15 -17.87
N LEU A 58 15.22 -19.00 -18.01
CA LEU A 58 14.53 -18.76 -19.27
C LEU A 58 13.62 -17.53 -19.15
N PRO A 59 13.33 -16.84 -20.26
CA PRO A 59 12.38 -15.73 -20.27
C PRO A 59 11.04 -16.11 -19.66
N VAL A 60 10.65 -15.38 -18.62
CA VAL A 60 9.32 -15.48 -18.01
C VAL A 60 8.29 -14.76 -18.87
N LYS A 61 7.04 -15.24 -18.85
CA LYS A 61 5.95 -14.64 -19.62
C LYS A 61 5.43 -13.36 -18.99
N SER A 62 5.43 -13.30 -17.66
CA SER A 62 5.10 -12.10 -16.90
C SER A 62 5.63 -12.20 -15.48
N TYR A 63 5.85 -11.06 -14.84
CA TYR A 63 6.11 -10.97 -13.41
C TYR A 63 5.55 -9.66 -12.83
N LYS A 64 5.23 -9.70 -11.54
CA LYS A 64 4.91 -8.55 -10.69
C LYS A 64 5.59 -8.75 -9.34
N PHE A 65 5.88 -7.67 -8.64
CA PHE A 65 6.51 -7.75 -7.33
C PHE A 65 6.01 -6.62 -6.44
N GLY A 66 5.93 -6.90 -5.15
CA GLY A 66 5.79 -5.91 -4.10
C GLY A 66 7.03 -5.95 -3.24
N GLN A 67 6.96 -5.37 -2.05
CA GLN A 67 8.09 -5.42 -1.13
C GLN A 67 8.37 -6.84 -0.61
N SER A 68 7.38 -7.68 -0.33
CA SER A 68 7.65 -8.99 0.27
C SER A 68 7.97 -10.12 -0.71
N SER A 69 7.47 -10.04 -1.94
CA SER A 69 7.36 -11.21 -2.84
C SER A 69 7.44 -10.85 -4.32
N VAL A 70 7.94 -11.78 -5.14
CA VAL A 70 7.83 -11.75 -6.62
C VAL A 70 6.88 -12.85 -7.05
N ALA A 71 5.87 -12.52 -7.86
CA ALA A 71 4.99 -13.49 -8.48
C ALA A 71 5.21 -13.47 -9.99
N TYR A 72 5.34 -14.63 -10.62
CA TYR A 72 5.66 -14.70 -12.04
C TYR A 72 5.13 -15.99 -12.70
N ILE A 73 5.00 -15.93 -14.03
CA ILE A 73 4.65 -17.07 -14.87
C ILE A 73 5.88 -17.42 -15.69
N ASP A 74 6.40 -18.63 -15.53
CA ASP A 74 7.59 -19.07 -16.24
C ASP A 74 7.31 -19.42 -17.72
N ASN A 75 8.34 -19.89 -18.43
CA ASN A 75 8.22 -20.22 -19.85
C ASN A 75 7.31 -21.44 -20.11
N LYS A 76 7.03 -22.28 -19.10
CA LYS A 76 6.20 -23.49 -19.16
C LYS A 76 4.73 -23.23 -18.75
N ASN A 77 4.37 -21.97 -18.47
CA ASN A 77 3.11 -21.57 -17.86
C ASN A 77 2.95 -21.97 -16.39
N ASP A 78 4.03 -22.25 -15.66
CA ASP A 78 3.90 -22.51 -14.22
C ASP A 78 3.88 -21.18 -13.46
N PHE A 79 2.87 -21.01 -12.60
CA PHE A 79 2.79 -19.86 -11.71
C PHE A 79 3.61 -20.11 -10.45
N LYS A 80 4.55 -19.20 -10.18
CA LYS A 80 5.53 -19.30 -9.10
C LYS A 80 5.54 -18.04 -8.27
N ILE A 81 5.81 -18.22 -6.98
CA ILE A 81 5.96 -17.12 -6.03
C ILE A 81 7.33 -17.26 -5.34
N TYR A 82 8.18 -16.25 -5.48
CA TYR A 82 9.40 -16.12 -4.68
C TYR A 82 9.11 -15.32 -3.41
N TYR A 83 9.45 -15.88 -2.26
CA TYR A 83 9.28 -15.28 -0.95
C TYR A 83 10.38 -15.78 0.01
N LYS A 84 11.07 -14.87 0.70
CA LYS A 84 12.12 -15.17 1.70
C LYS A 84 13.17 -16.20 1.23
N GLY A 85 13.76 -16.00 0.05
CA GLY A 85 14.81 -16.89 -0.45
C GLY A 85 14.33 -18.20 -1.07
N LYS A 86 13.01 -18.47 -1.09
CA LYS A 86 12.44 -19.71 -1.60
C LYS A 86 11.41 -19.42 -2.70
N THR A 87 11.43 -20.23 -3.75
CA THR A 87 10.38 -20.28 -4.78
C THR A 87 9.34 -21.34 -4.43
N TYR A 88 8.07 -20.99 -4.55
CA TYR A 88 6.92 -21.83 -4.29
C TYR A 88 6.14 -22.03 -5.58
N ASP A 89 6.15 -23.25 -6.11
CA ASP A 89 5.31 -23.63 -7.24
C ASP A 89 3.84 -23.69 -6.80
N GLN A 90 2.97 -23.00 -7.53
CA GLN A 90 1.55 -22.96 -7.18
C GLN A 90 0.74 -23.96 -8.01
N LEU A 91 0.62 -23.72 -9.33
CA LEU A 91 -0.19 -24.48 -10.30
C LEU A 91 0.25 -24.16 -11.75
N ASN A 92 -0.12 -25.02 -12.71
CA ASN A 92 -0.02 -24.73 -14.15
C ASN A 92 -1.15 -23.76 -14.56
N ALA A 93 -0.79 -22.67 -15.24
CA ALA A 93 -1.65 -21.53 -15.51
C ALA A 93 -2.30 -21.61 -16.91
N ALA A 94 -3.46 -22.26 -17.00
CA ALA A 94 -4.43 -21.96 -18.05
C ALA A 94 -5.54 -21.08 -17.42
N ASP A 95 -5.92 -19.98 -18.08
CA ASP A 95 -6.91 -19.00 -17.60
C ASP A 95 -6.61 -18.47 -16.18
N PHE A 96 -5.59 -17.61 -16.10
CA PHE A 96 -4.95 -17.21 -14.85
C PHE A 96 -4.80 -15.69 -14.72
N SER A 97 -5.03 -15.16 -13.52
CA SER A 97 -4.74 -13.76 -13.19
C SER A 97 -4.17 -13.63 -11.79
N TYR A 98 -3.27 -12.67 -11.58
CA TYR A 98 -2.63 -12.44 -10.29
C TYR A 98 -2.39 -10.96 -9.99
N PHE A 99 -2.46 -10.66 -8.71
CA PHE A 99 -2.34 -9.35 -8.10
C PHE A 99 -1.30 -9.45 -7.00
N VAL A 100 -0.35 -8.51 -7.01
CA VAL A 100 0.73 -8.47 -6.03
C VAL A 100 0.63 -7.15 -5.28
N THR A 101 0.67 -7.25 -3.96
CA THR A 101 0.77 -6.12 -3.05
C THR A 101 2.10 -6.18 -2.30
N ASP A 102 2.32 -5.26 -1.38
CA ASP A 102 3.52 -5.28 -0.54
C ASP A 102 3.57 -6.47 0.44
N HIS A 103 2.44 -7.11 0.74
CA HIS A 103 2.35 -8.24 1.67
C HIS A 103 1.62 -9.47 1.11
N LEU A 104 0.41 -9.31 0.57
CA LEU A 104 -0.37 -10.40 -0.02
C LEU A 104 -0.13 -10.55 -1.52
N ILE A 105 -0.23 -11.79 -2.00
CA ILE A 105 -0.45 -12.10 -3.42
C ILE A 105 -1.81 -12.78 -3.53
N ALA A 106 -2.68 -12.22 -4.38
CA ALA A 106 -3.96 -12.82 -4.72
C ALA A 106 -3.91 -13.34 -6.15
N TYR A 107 -4.53 -14.48 -6.42
CA TYR A 107 -4.57 -15.00 -7.78
C TYR A 107 -5.79 -15.88 -8.01
N LYS A 108 -6.22 -15.93 -9.27
CA LYS A 108 -7.34 -16.75 -9.73
C LYS A 108 -6.86 -17.78 -10.73
N VAL A 109 -7.35 -19.01 -10.56
CA VAL A 109 -7.26 -20.09 -11.56
C VAL A 109 -8.69 -20.42 -11.98
N GLY A 110 -9.09 -20.01 -13.18
CA GLY A 110 -10.50 -19.92 -13.55
C GLY A 110 -11.28 -19.08 -12.53
N SER A 111 -12.31 -19.67 -11.92
CA SER A 111 -13.12 -19.00 -10.90
C SER A 111 -12.56 -19.08 -9.48
N VAL A 112 -11.60 -19.98 -9.22
CA VAL A 112 -11.11 -20.24 -7.86
C VAL A 112 -10.12 -19.16 -7.44
N LEU A 113 -10.40 -18.47 -6.35
CA LEU A 113 -9.57 -17.43 -5.75
C LEU A 113 -8.70 -18.00 -4.63
N TYR A 114 -7.41 -17.69 -4.73
CA TYR A 114 -6.40 -18.04 -3.74
C TYR A 114 -5.74 -16.78 -3.19
N VAL A 115 -5.23 -16.90 -1.98
CA VAL A 115 -4.29 -15.96 -1.39
C VAL A 115 -3.01 -16.69 -1.00
N PHE A 116 -1.88 -16.10 -1.33
CA PHE A 116 -0.60 -16.44 -0.75
C PHE A 116 -0.26 -15.40 0.31
N ASP A 117 -0.10 -15.87 1.53
CA ASP A 117 0.24 -15.07 2.70
C ASP A 117 1.43 -15.72 3.39
N SER A 118 2.56 -15.02 3.38
CA SER A 118 3.73 -15.38 4.18
C SER A 118 4.29 -16.80 3.97
N GLY A 119 4.16 -17.38 2.77
CA GLY A 119 4.62 -18.74 2.45
C GLY A 119 3.51 -19.78 2.40
N GLU A 120 2.30 -19.43 2.82
CA GLU A 120 1.13 -20.32 2.82
C GLU A 120 0.16 -19.95 1.71
N LYS A 121 -0.27 -20.96 0.94
CA LYS A 121 -1.39 -20.86 0.00
C LYS A 121 -2.69 -21.21 0.72
N LYS A 122 -3.72 -20.38 0.56
CA LYS A 122 -5.09 -20.66 1.01
C LYS A 122 -6.08 -20.47 -0.13
N THR A 123 -7.00 -21.42 -0.29
CA THR A 123 -8.17 -21.26 -1.16
C THR A 123 -9.22 -20.44 -0.41
N LEU A 124 -9.67 -19.32 -0.98
CA LEU A 124 -10.62 -18.42 -0.36
C LEU A 124 -12.05 -18.63 -0.86
N SER A 125 -12.22 -18.85 -2.16
CA SER A 125 -13.52 -19.07 -2.79
C SER A 125 -13.38 -19.86 -4.08
N TYR A 126 -14.37 -20.70 -4.39
CA TYR A 126 -14.41 -21.42 -5.67
C TYR A 126 -15.08 -20.61 -6.79
N TYR A 127 -15.97 -19.69 -6.43
CA TYR A 127 -16.73 -18.84 -7.36
C TYR A 127 -16.86 -17.44 -6.79
N ASN A 128 -16.19 -16.49 -7.42
CA ASN A 128 -16.21 -15.08 -7.04
C ASN A 128 -16.21 -14.21 -8.30
N SER A 129 -17.11 -13.24 -8.29
CA SER A 129 -17.30 -12.32 -9.40
C SER A 129 -16.65 -10.96 -9.17
N ILE A 130 -16.43 -10.58 -7.91
CA ILE A 130 -15.75 -9.33 -7.53
C ILE A 130 -14.76 -9.55 -6.39
N MET A 131 -13.63 -8.86 -6.48
CA MET A 131 -12.61 -8.82 -5.43
C MET A 131 -11.85 -7.49 -5.44
N THR A 132 -11.29 -7.13 -4.30
CA THR A 132 -10.28 -6.07 -4.17
C THR A 132 -9.18 -6.53 -3.22
N VAL A 133 -7.93 -6.15 -3.49
CA VAL A 133 -6.79 -6.54 -2.66
C VAL A 133 -5.81 -5.38 -2.55
N ASN A 134 -5.38 -5.10 -1.33
CA ASN A 134 -4.35 -4.11 -1.05
C ASN A 134 -3.61 -4.44 0.24
N ASP A 135 -2.29 -4.45 0.16
CA ASP A 135 -1.34 -4.84 1.21
C ASP A 135 -1.80 -6.04 2.05
N SER A 136 -2.43 -5.80 3.21
CA SER A 136 -2.83 -6.85 4.15
C SER A 136 -4.31 -7.29 4.07
N ILE A 137 -5.10 -6.71 3.17
CA ILE A 137 -6.53 -7.01 3.03
C ILE A 137 -6.83 -7.54 1.63
N LEU A 138 -7.62 -8.61 1.57
CA LEU A 138 -8.29 -9.07 0.35
C LEU A 138 -9.78 -9.24 0.65
N ALA A 139 -10.65 -8.50 -0.03
CA ALA A 139 -12.09 -8.65 0.06
C ALA A 139 -12.65 -9.30 -1.21
N TYR A 140 -13.62 -10.19 -1.05
CA TYR A 140 -14.21 -10.95 -2.15
C TYR A 140 -15.65 -11.33 -1.84
N TYR A 141 -16.49 -11.35 -2.88
CA TYR A 141 -17.84 -11.88 -2.80
C TYR A 141 -17.84 -13.34 -3.24
N ASP A 142 -18.32 -14.25 -2.40
CA ASP A 142 -18.50 -15.66 -2.73
C ASP A 142 -19.88 -15.86 -3.36
N ASP A 143 -19.93 -16.09 -4.68
CA ASP A 143 -21.18 -16.20 -5.43
C ASP A 143 -21.97 -17.46 -5.03
N SER A 144 -21.31 -18.51 -4.55
CA SER A 144 -21.98 -19.76 -4.17
C SER A 144 -22.72 -19.64 -2.85
N LYS A 145 -22.19 -18.83 -1.93
CA LYS A 145 -22.80 -18.60 -0.62
C LYS A 145 -23.61 -17.32 -0.54
N SER A 146 -23.44 -16.43 -1.52
CA SER A 146 -24.01 -15.08 -1.51
C SER A 146 -23.57 -14.29 -0.27
N GLU A 147 -22.26 -14.34 0.00
CA GLU A 147 -21.63 -13.80 1.20
C GLU A 147 -20.41 -12.95 0.82
N LEU A 148 -20.27 -11.80 1.48
CA LEU A 148 -19.10 -10.94 1.35
C LEU A 148 -18.10 -11.26 2.44
N TYR A 149 -16.84 -11.48 2.06
CA TYR A 149 -15.75 -11.84 2.96
C TYR A 149 -14.57 -10.87 2.86
N ALA A 150 -13.80 -10.78 3.94
CA ALA A 150 -12.43 -10.27 3.92
C ALA A 150 -11.44 -11.27 4.52
N TYR A 151 -10.34 -11.49 3.82
CA TYR A 151 -9.13 -12.09 4.38
C TYR A 151 -8.24 -11.00 4.97
N TYR A 152 -7.96 -11.08 6.26
CA TYR A 152 -7.10 -10.15 6.99
C TYR A 152 -6.31 -10.87 8.08
N LYS A 153 -4.98 -10.69 8.10
CA LYS A 153 -4.06 -11.28 9.10
C LYS A 153 -4.27 -12.78 9.32
N GLY A 154 -4.29 -13.56 8.24
CA GLY A 154 -4.42 -15.02 8.34
C GLY A 154 -5.85 -15.55 8.45
N ARG A 155 -6.85 -14.69 8.68
CA ARG A 155 -8.23 -15.06 9.00
C ARG A 155 -9.21 -14.58 7.92
N THR A 156 -10.22 -15.39 7.65
CA THR A 156 -11.39 -14.99 6.86
C THR A 156 -12.48 -14.47 7.80
N ILE A 157 -13.00 -13.29 7.49
CA ILE A 157 -14.03 -12.57 8.25
C ILE A 157 -15.25 -12.47 7.34
N LEU A 158 -16.39 -12.99 7.78
CA LEU A 158 -17.67 -12.75 7.13
C LEU A 158 -18.07 -11.29 7.39
N LEU A 159 -18.23 -10.53 6.31
CA LEU A 159 -18.61 -9.12 6.38
C LEU A 159 -20.12 -8.96 6.33
N GLU A 160 -20.75 -9.62 5.37
CA GLU A 160 -22.20 -9.58 5.19
C GLU A 160 -22.71 -10.87 4.56
N GLU A 161 -23.93 -11.25 4.96
CA GLU A 161 -24.75 -12.23 4.26
C GLU A 161 -25.74 -11.45 3.40
N SER A 162 -25.67 -11.58 2.08
CA SER A 162 -26.56 -10.89 1.16
C SER A 162 -27.16 -11.88 0.18
N LEU A 163 -28.35 -12.38 0.50
CA LEU A 163 -29.13 -13.22 -0.42
C LEU A 163 -29.67 -12.46 -1.64
N LEU A 164 -29.47 -11.14 -1.70
CA LEU A 164 -30.02 -10.28 -2.74
C LEU A 164 -29.03 -10.07 -3.89
N ASP A 165 -27.87 -9.46 -3.60
CA ASP A 165 -26.88 -9.09 -4.61
C ASP A 165 -25.52 -8.76 -3.98
N LYS A 166 -24.50 -8.59 -4.83
CA LYS A 166 -23.12 -8.22 -4.47
C LYS A 166 -23.05 -6.79 -3.93
N PRO A 167 -22.02 -6.43 -3.14
CA PRO A 167 -21.80 -5.03 -2.76
C PRO A 167 -21.65 -4.13 -3.99
N ARG A 168 -22.24 -2.93 -3.91
CA ARG A 168 -22.22 -1.93 -4.99
C ARG A 168 -20.82 -1.42 -5.28
N SER A 169 -19.97 -1.32 -4.25
CA SER A 169 -18.56 -0.93 -4.42
C SER A 169 -17.70 -1.37 -3.23
N MET A 170 -16.40 -1.55 -3.47
CA MET A 170 -15.41 -1.87 -2.43
C MET A 170 -14.07 -1.18 -2.74
N LYS A 171 -13.38 -0.65 -1.72
CA LYS A 171 -12.00 -0.18 -1.82
C LYS A 171 -11.18 -0.66 -0.62
N ALA A 172 -10.06 -1.32 -0.89
CA ALA A 172 -9.08 -1.72 0.11
C ALA A 172 -7.92 -0.72 0.16
N GLY A 173 -7.65 -0.19 1.35
CA GLY A 173 -6.35 0.36 1.74
C GLY A 173 -5.49 -0.72 2.40
N SER A 174 -4.39 -0.35 3.05
CA SER A 174 -3.47 -1.37 3.59
C SER A 174 -4.06 -2.18 4.75
N ASN A 175 -4.88 -1.54 5.58
CA ASN A 175 -5.53 -2.16 6.74
C ASN A 175 -6.95 -1.63 7.01
N VAL A 176 -7.50 -0.88 6.04
CA VAL A 176 -8.88 -0.38 6.02
C VAL A 176 -9.56 -0.95 4.78
N LEU A 177 -10.73 -1.54 4.94
CA LEU A 177 -11.62 -1.86 3.82
C LEU A 177 -12.89 -1.04 3.98
N ALA A 178 -13.29 -0.34 2.92
CA ALA A 178 -14.56 0.36 2.86
C ALA A 178 -15.42 -0.24 1.76
N TRP A 179 -16.72 -0.40 2.00
CA TRP A 179 -17.66 -0.90 1.00
C TRP A 179 -19.04 -0.28 1.15
N VAL A 180 -19.76 -0.26 0.04
CA VAL A 180 -21.18 0.07 -0.01
C VAL A 180 -21.92 -1.21 -0.31
N ASN A 181 -22.80 -1.65 0.59
CA ASN A 181 -23.58 -2.86 0.37
C ASN A 181 -24.77 -2.65 -0.58
N GLN A 182 -25.48 -3.73 -0.91
CA GLN A 182 -26.63 -3.68 -1.81
C GLN A 182 -27.75 -2.75 -1.32
N SER A 183 -27.91 -2.58 -0.01
CA SER A 183 -28.90 -1.67 0.61
C SER A 183 -28.46 -0.21 0.60
N GLY A 184 -27.21 0.08 0.21
CA GLY A 184 -26.66 1.43 0.18
C GLY A 184 -25.99 1.86 1.49
N PHE A 185 -25.84 0.98 2.47
CA PHE A 185 -25.11 1.31 3.70
C PHE A 185 -23.62 1.33 3.43
N PHE A 186 -22.95 2.35 3.96
CA PHE A 186 -21.51 2.54 3.84
C PHE A 186 -20.82 2.03 5.09
N ASN A 187 -19.96 1.03 4.91
CA ASN A 187 -19.34 0.28 5.99
C ASN A 187 -17.82 0.33 5.90
N VAL A 188 -17.18 0.10 7.04
CA VAL A 188 -15.73 -0.03 7.17
C VAL A 188 -15.36 -1.26 8.00
N LEU A 189 -14.30 -1.95 7.59
CA LEU A 189 -13.58 -2.93 8.39
C LEU A 189 -12.22 -2.33 8.73
N TYR A 190 -11.96 -2.17 10.02
CA TYR A 190 -10.68 -1.66 10.53
C TYR A 190 -10.20 -2.54 11.68
N HIS A 191 -8.99 -3.07 11.56
CA HIS A 191 -8.41 -4.01 12.54
C HIS A 191 -9.31 -5.19 12.91
N GLY A 192 -10.06 -5.73 11.94
CA GLY A 192 -10.98 -6.85 12.14
C GLY A 192 -12.31 -6.49 12.80
N ARG A 193 -12.57 -5.19 13.06
CA ARG A 193 -13.85 -4.71 13.58
C ARG A 193 -14.62 -4.02 12.46
N MET A 194 -15.91 -4.34 12.37
CA MET A 194 -16.83 -3.74 11.40
C MET A 194 -17.58 -2.59 12.04
N GLN A 195 -17.83 -1.56 11.25
CA GLN A 195 -18.64 -0.41 11.64
C GLN A 195 -19.39 0.13 10.42
N MET A 196 -20.67 0.42 10.59
CA MET A 196 -21.42 1.24 9.64
C MET A 196 -21.01 2.70 9.83
N LEU A 197 -20.49 3.33 8.78
CA LEU A 197 -20.13 4.75 8.78
C LEU A 197 -21.33 5.63 8.46
N ASP A 198 -22.18 5.17 7.54
CA ASP A 198 -23.37 5.89 7.11
C ASP A 198 -24.46 4.95 6.57
N ASN A 199 -25.72 5.39 6.62
CA ASN A 199 -26.88 4.66 6.09
C ASN A 199 -27.23 5.05 4.65
N ILE A 200 -26.40 5.91 4.02
CA ILE A 200 -26.45 6.26 2.61
C ILE A 200 -25.08 6.05 1.95
N PRO A 201 -25.03 5.79 0.64
CA PRO A 201 -23.76 5.62 -0.05
C PRO A 201 -23.02 6.96 -0.14
N PRO A 202 -21.68 6.99 0.03
CA PRO A 202 -20.91 8.20 -0.22
C PRO A 202 -20.84 8.47 -1.72
N VAL A 203 -20.60 9.74 -2.05
CA VAL A 203 -20.37 10.22 -3.42
C VAL A 203 -19.05 9.68 -3.95
N GLU A 204 -18.02 9.78 -3.12
CA GLU A 204 -16.67 9.33 -3.39
C GLU A 204 -16.00 8.95 -2.08
N TYR A 205 -15.11 7.95 -2.12
CA TYR A 205 -14.30 7.56 -0.98
C TYR A 205 -12.96 6.98 -1.40
N ALA A 206 -11.96 7.04 -0.52
CA ALA A 206 -10.64 6.45 -0.73
C ALA A 206 -10.09 5.88 0.59
N ALA A 207 -9.56 4.65 0.54
CA ALA A 207 -9.03 3.94 1.70
C ALA A 207 -7.50 3.87 1.63
N GLY A 208 -6.84 4.18 2.74
CA GLY A 208 -5.39 4.11 2.94
C GLY A 208 -5.01 3.20 4.10
N GLN A 209 -3.84 3.41 4.69
CA GLN A 209 -3.51 2.77 5.97
C GLN A 209 -4.01 3.67 7.11
N ASP A 210 -4.79 3.13 8.03
CA ASP A 210 -5.34 3.81 9.20
C ASP A 210 -6.25 5.01 8.88
N ILE A 211 -6.64 5.18 7.61
CA ILE A 211 -7.38 6.34 7.12
C ILE A 211 -8.36 5.96 6.01
N LEU A 212 -9.52 6.60 6.01
CA LEU A 212 -10.52 6.56 4.95
C LEU A 212 -11.15 7.94 4.83
N ALA A 213 -11.06 8.53 3.64
CA ALA A 213 -11.66 9.83 3.33
C ALA A 213 -12.89 9.60 2.45
N PHE A 214 -13.96 10.36 2.67
CA PHE A 214 -15.18 10.24 1.87
C PHE A 214 -16.01 11.52 1.88
N VAL A 215 -16.81 11.70 0.84
CA VAL A 215 -17.81 12.77 0.74
C VAL A 215 -19.18 12.15 0.97
N ASP A 216 -19.91 12.63 1.97
CA ASP A 216 -21.29 12.17 2.18
C ASP A 216 -22.22 12.69 1.07
N ASP A 217 -23.32 11.99 0.81
CA ASP A 217 -24.25 12.37 -0.26
C ASP A 217 -25.37 13.31 0.19
N TYR A 218 -25.59 13.47 1.50
CA TYR A 218 -26.69 14.26 2.06
C TYR A 218 -26.37 15.75 2.11
N ASP A 219 -25.35 16.12 2.89
CA ASP A 219 -24.90 17.50 3.08
C ASP A 219 -23.69 17.85 2.20
N ARG A 220 -23.07 16.84 1.56
CA ARG A 220 -21.82 16.99 0.78
C ARG A 220 -20.63 17.41 1.66
N TYR A 221 -20.63 17.07 2.94
CA TYR A 221 -19.48 17.31 3.80
C TYR A 221 -18.35 16.34 3.49
N PHE A 222 -17.14 16.81 3.74
CA PHE A 222 -15.95 15.98 3.63
C PHE A 222 -15.64 15.36 4.98
N HIS A 223 -15.62 14.02 5.02
CA HIS A 223 -15.42 13.24 6.21
C HIS A 223 -14.11 12.45 6.17
N LEU A 224 -13.62 12.15 7.36
CA LEU A 224 -12.47 11.30 7.58
C LEU A 224 -12.77 10.30 8.69
N PHE A 225 -12.52 9.04 8.40
CA PHE A 225 -12.30 8.00 9.39
C PHE A 225 -10.79 7.86 9.58
N TYR A 226 -10.28 8.10 10.78
CA TYR A 226 -8.85 8.01 11.10
C TYR A 226 -8.66 7.26 12.41
N LYS A 227 -7.93 6.13 12.37
CA LYS A 227 -7.61 5.30 13.54
C LYS A 227 -8.82 4.90 14.41
N GLY A 228 -10.00 4.74 13.81
CA GLY A 228 -11.23 4.34 14.51
C GLY A 228 -12.23 5.49 14.74
N ASP A 229 -11.78 6.73 14.64
CA ASP A 229 -12.63 7.90 14.87
C ASP A 229 -13.14 8.50 13.55
N LYS A 230 -14.43 8.85 13.50
CA LYS A 230 -15.04 9.57 12.39
C LYS A 230 -15.16 11.05 12.74
N ALA A 231 -14.67 11.92 11.86
CA ALA A 231 -14.80 13.37 11.98
C ALA A 231 -15.22 14.00 10.65
N ARG A 232 -15.84 15.19 10.73
CA ARG A 232 -16.00 16.08 9.58
C ARG A 232 -14.75 16.94 9.45
N VAL A 233 -14.17 16.97 8.25
CA VAL A 233 -12.95 17.73 7.94
C VAL A 233 -13.27 19.06 7.28
N GLU A 234 -14.23 19.08 6.34
CA GLU A 234 -14.69 20.31 5.68
C GLU A 234 -16.22 20.31 5.59
N SER A 235 -16.82 21.50 5.57
CA SER A 235 -18.27 21.68 5.38
C SER A 235 -18.70 21.68 3.90
N PHE A 236 -17.77 21.39 2.98
CA PHE A 236 -18.03 21.28 1.55
C PHE A 236 -17.16 20.17 0.97
N ALA A 237 -17.61 19.56 -0.12
CA ALA A 237 -16.84 18.57 -0.84
C ALA A 237 -15.53 19.20 -1.36
N PRO A 238 -14.39 18.50 -1.24
CA PRO A 238 -13.15 18.95 -1.83
C PRO A 238 -13.21 18.77 -3.36
N ASP A 239 -12.42 19.57 -4.07
CA ASP A 239 -12.29 19.39 -5.54
C ASP A 239 -11.61 18.06 -5.88
N SER A 240 -10.70 17.60 -5.01
CA SER A 240 -10.02 16.31 -5.13
C SER A 240 -9.33 15.93 -3.84
N PHE A 241 -9.17 14.63 -3.58
CA PHE A 241 -8.43 14.11 -2.43
C PHE A 241 -7.73 12.80 -2.76
N LYS A 242 -6.65 12.50 -2.04
CA LYS A 242 -5.92 11.23 -2.09
C LYS A 242 -5.41 10.88 -0.69
N VAL A 243 -5.39 9.59 -0.38
CA VAL A 243 -4.97 9.07 0.92
C VAL A 243 -3.75 8.16 0.80
N GLY A 244 -2.93 8.15 1.85
CA GLY A 244 -1.73 7.31 1.97
C GLY A 244 -1.73 6.54 3.29
N PHE A 245 -0.59 6.53 3.97
CA PHE A 245 -0.42 5.88 5.27
C PHE A 245 -0.67 6.89 6.40
N GLY A 246 -1.91 6.95 6.86
CA GLY A 246 -2.34 7.87 7.91
C GLY A 246 -2.27 9.35 7.51
N ILE A 247 -2.06 9.62 6.22
CA ILE A 247 -1.95 10.94 5.62
C ILE A 247 -2.97 11.11 4.48
N MET A 248 -3.35 12.35 4.22
CA MET A 248 -4.21 12.71 3.10
C MET A 248 -3.81 14.08 2.55
N ALA A 249 -3.87 14.24 1.23
CA ALA A 249 -3.76 15.52 0.56
C ALA A 249 -5.06 15.80 -0.19
N TYR A 250 -5.52 17.05 -0.18
CA TYR A 250 -6.73 17.45 -0.86
C TYR A 250 -6.71 18.92 -1.27
N VAL A 251 -7.55 19.26 -2.24
CA VAL A 251 -7.84 20.65 -2.62
C VAL A 251 -9.22 20.98 -2.08
N ASP A 252 -9.32 21.94 -1.16
CA ASP A 252 -10.60 22.34 -0.59
C ASP A 252 -11.48 23.10 -1.60
N HIS A 253 -12.74 23.35 -1.25
CA HIS A 253 -13.70 24.06 -2.11
C HIS A 253 -13.26 25.49 -2.49
N LEU A 254 -12.36 26.10 -1.71
CA LEU A 254 -11.80 27.43 -2.00
C LEU A 254 -10.52 27.35 -2.84
N GLY A 255 -10.12 26.16 -3.27
CA GLY A 255 -8.92 25.92 -4.06
C GLY A 255 -7.63 25.82 -3.24
N ASN A 256 -7.67 25.86 -1.91
CA ASN A 256 -6.44 25.74 -1.12
C ASN A 256 -5.96 24.28 -1.11
N PHE A 257 -4.65 24.08 -1.28
CA PHE A 257 -4.03 22.77 -1.08
C PHE A 257 -3.80 22.49 0.41
N ARG A 258 -4.38 21.40 0.91
CA ARG A 258 -4.36 21.01 2.31
C ARG A 258 -3.82 19.61 2.50
N VAL A 259 -3.26 19.38 3.69
CA VAL A 259 -2.79 18.07 4.14
C VAL A 259 -3.36 17.76 5.51
N PHE A 260 -3.79 16.52 5.69
CA PHE A 260 -4.05 15.91 6.98
C PHE A 260 -2.90 14.98 7.36
N GLU A 261 -2.40 15.13 8.58
CA GLU A 261 -1.44 14.22 9.21
C GLU A 261 -1.60 14.31 10.73
N ASN A 262 -1.44 13.17 11.42
CA ASN A 262 -1.45 13.09 12.89
C ASN A 262 -2.69 13.73 13.55
N GLY A 263 -3.87 13.58 12.96
CA GLY A 263 -5.13 14.04 13.57
C GLY A 263 -5.48 15.51 13.30
N SER A 264 -4.70 16.23 12.50
CA SER A 264 -4.96 17.64 12.18
C SER A 264 -4.80 17.94 10.69
N THR A 265 -5.57 18.91 10.20
CA THR A 265 -5.39 19.48 8.87
C THR A 265 -4.61 20.77 8.92
N ARG A 266 -3.83 21.02 7.87
CA ARG A 266 -3.15 22.30 7.66
C ARG A 266 -3.12 22.65 6.18
N ARG A 267 -3.12 23.94 5.90
CA ARG A 267 -2.96 24.46 4.55
C ARG A 267 -1.48 24.46 4.16
N LEU A 268 -1.16 23.87 3.01
CA LEU A 268 0.18 23.94 2.40
C LEU A 268 0.28 25.10 1.41
N LEU A 269 -0.75 25.31 0.60
CA LEU A 269 -0.81 26.39 -0.39
C LEU A 269 -2.17 27.09 -0.31
N SER A 270 -2.18 28.39 -0.58
CA SER A 270 -3.44 29.15 -0.75
C SER A 270 -4.02 29.04 -2.16
N ASP A 271 -3.45 28.16 -2.98
CA ASP A 271 -3.81 27.92 -4.38
C ASP A 271 -3.80 26.42 -4.68
N ARG A 272 -4.39 26.07 -5.83
CA ARG A 272 -4.39 24.70 -6.35
C ARG A 272 -2.99 24.33 -6.89
N PRO A 273 -2.44 23.15 -6.55
CA PRO A 273 -1.21 22.70 -7.15
C PRO A 273 -1.47 22.26 -8.60
N ASP A 274 -0.45 22.30 -9.46
CA ASP A 274 -0.54 21.82 -10.84
C ASP A 274 -0.94 20.33 -10.86
N PHE A 275 -0.37 19.56 -9.93
CA PHE A 275 -0.74 18.18 -9.64
C PHE A 275 -0.37 17.83 -8.20
N PHE A 276 -0.98 16.74 -7.69
CA PHE A 276 -0.49 16.07 -6.48
C PHE A 276 -0.76 14.57 -6.49
N TYR A 277 0.14 13.83 -5.85
CA TYR A 277 0.07 12.38 -5.63
C TYR A 277 0.35 12.07 -4.17
N VAL A 278 -0.27 11.00 -3.67
CA VAL A 278 -0.06 10.51 -2.30
C VAL A 278 0.22 9.00 -2.38
N LYS A 279 1.34 8.57 -1.80
CA LYS A 279 1.69 7.15 -1.66
C LYS A 279 2.50 6.94 -0.40
N GLY A 280 2.13 5.92 0.39
CA GLY A 280 2.71 5.71 1.71
C GLY A 280 2.66 6.98 2.56
N ASN A 281 3.80 7.40 3.08
CA ASN A 281 3.99 8.59 3.92
C ASN A 281 4.38 9.85 3.11
N VAL A 282 4.30 9.80 1.78
CA VAL A 282 4.80 10.85 0.89
C VAL A 282 3.65 11.52 0.13
N ILE A 283 3.71 12.84 0.06
CA ILE A 283 2.87 13.65 -0.84
C ILE A 283 3.80 14.41 -1.77
N VAL A 284 3.63 14.24 -3.08
CA VAL A 284 4.40 14.96 -4.10
C VAL A 284 3.47 15.86 -4.86
N TYR A 285 3.89 17.10 -5.10
CA TYR A 285 3.10 18.08 -5.81
C TYR A 285 3.98 19.07 -6.58
N SER A 286 3.40 19.65 -7.62
CA SER A 286 4.00 20.78 -8.34
C SER A 286 3.19 22.04 -8.08
N TYR A 287 3.88 23.17 -7.91
CA TYR A 287 3.26 24.47 -7.85
C TYR A 287 4.23 25.53 -8.38
N ASN A 288 3.78 26.36 -9.31
CA ASN A 288 4.63 27.37 -9.99
C ASN A 288 5.92 26.76 -10.55
N ARG A 289 5.81 25.58 -11.18
CA ARG A 289 6.94 24.77 -11.70
C ARG A 289 7.89 24.22 -10.63
N MET A 290 7.70 24.51 -9.35
CA MET A 290 8.53 23.93 -8.30
C MET A 290 8.02 22.53 -7.96
N PHE A 291 8.89 21.54 -8.03
CA PHE A 291 8.59 20.17 -7.65
C PHE A 291 8.88 19.98 -6.17
N ASN A 292 7.85 19.66 -5.40
CA ASN A 292 7.89 19.63 -3.95
C ASN A 292 7.50 18.26 -3.41
N ILE A 293 8.07 17.93 -2.27
CA ILE A 293 7.69 16.78 -1.46
C ILE A 293 7.29 17.25 -0.06
N TYR A 294 6.20 16.70 0.45
CA TYR A 294 5.87 16.71 1.86
C TYR A 294 6.17 15.33 2.44
N TYR A 295 6.88 15.31 3.57
CA TYR A 295 7.19 14.11 4.31
C TYR A 295 7.29 14.43 5.80
N LYS A 296 6.50 13.74 6.64
CA LYS A 296 6.53 13.85 8.11
C LYS A 296 6.52 15.29 8.63
N GLY A 297 5.59 16.10 8.14
CA GLY A 297 5.42 17.46 8.61
C GLY A 297 6.38 18.49 8.00
N GLU A 298 7.28 18.11 7.10
CA GLU A 298 8.18 19.04 6.41
C GLU A 298 7.87 19.11 4.92
N VAL A 299 7.98 20.31 4.35
CA VAL A 299 7.95 20.54 2.91
C VAL A 299 9.37 20.81 2.43
N LYS A 300 9.77 20.14 1.36
CA LYS A 300 11.05 20.36 0.70
C LYS A 300 10.83 20.55 -0.80
N THR A 301 11.34 21.65 -1.33
CA THR A 301 11.49 21.80 -2.78
C THR A 301 12.65 20.92 -3.23
N LEU A 302 12.35 20.04 -4.19
CA LEU A 302 13.31 19.12 -4.79
C LEU A 302 13.94 19.72 -6.03
N GLU A 303 13.13 20.34 -6.88
CA GLU A 303 13.56 20.92 -8.14
C GLU A 303 12.78 22.21 -8.44
N ASN A 304 13.38 23.10 -9.25
CA ASN A 304 12.73 24.34 -9.74
C ASN A 304 12.01 24.15 -11.09
N TYR A 305 11.79 22.90 -11.48
CA TYR A 305 10.98 22.48 -12.62
C TYR A 305 10.17 21.25 -12.21
N SER A 306 9.09 20.95 -12.94
CA SER A 306 8.29 19.74 -12.72
C SER A 306 8.82 18.61 -13.62
N PRO A 307 9.34 17.50 -13.07
CA PRO A 307 9.78 16.37 -13.87
C PRO A 307 8.63 15.77 -14.71
N SER A 308 8.94 15.34 -15.93
CA SER A 308 7.97 14.67 -16.81
C SER A 308 7.61 13.27 -16.33
N ASP A 309 8.49 12.63 -15.55
CA ASP A 309 8.30 11.32 -14.96
C ASP A 309 8.97 11.25 -13.58
N PHE A 310 8.36 10.48 -12.68
CA PHE A 310 8.89 10.17 -11.36
C PHE A 310 8.22 8.90 -10.80
N GLN A 311 8.87 8.25 -9.84
CA GLN A 311 8.39 7.01 -9.22
C GLN A 311 8.25 7.19 -7.71
N LEU A 312 7.09 6.84 -7.16
CA LEU A 312 6.80 6.95 -5.72
C LEU A 312 7.01 5.62 -5.00
N GLY A 313 7.71 5.66 -3.87
CA GLY A 313 7.78 4.60 -2.86
C GLY A 313 6.90 4.94 -1.66
N ASN A 314 6.94 4.09 -0.62
CA ASN A 314 6.16 4.34 0.61
C ASN A 314 6.79 5.44 1.47
N ASP A 315 8.10 5.64 1.38
CA ASP A 315 8.86 6.67 2.09
C ASP A 315 9.84 7.40 1.16
N GLY A 316 9.62 7.30 -0.15
CA GLY A 316 10.60 7.72 -1.14
C GLY A 316 10.01 8.22 -2.45
N LEU A 317 10.86 8.89 -3.22
CA LEU A 317 10.57 9.41 -4.54
C LEU A 317 11.85 9.35 -5.38
N ALA A 318 11.77 8.80 -6.58
CA ALA A 318 12.86 8.81 -7.55
C ALA A 318 12.47 9.64 -8.78
N TRP A 319 13.41 10.44 -9.29
CA TRP A 319 13.22 11.28 -10.48
C TRP A 319 14.55 11.53 -11.17
N ILE A 320 14.51 11.98 -12.41
CA ILE A 320 15.68 12.46 -13.15
C ILE A 320 15.77 13.97 -13.01
N ASP A 321 16.92 14.49 -12.56
CA ASP A 321 17.17 15.93 -12.43
C ASP A 321 17.43 16.61 -13.79
N GLU A 322 17.50 17.95 -13.81
CA GLU A 322 17.79 18.76 -15.01
C GLU A 322 19.12 18.41 -15.69
N SER A 323 20.08 17.86 -14.93
CA SER A 323 21.38 17.41 -15.45
C SER A 323 21.36 15.96 -15.94
N GLY A 324 20.18 15.31 -15.96
CA GLY A 324 20.03 13.92 -16.38
C GLY A 324 20.45 12.90 -15.33
N ARG A 325 20.68 13.31 -14.07
CA ARG A 325 21.11 12.41 -12.98
C ARG A 325 19.90 11.80 -12.29
N LEU A 326 19.99 10.53 -11.91
CA LEU A 326 18.94 9.87 -11.14
C LEU A 326 19.05 10.24 -9.67
N LYS A 327 18.00 10.88 -9.15
CA LYS A 327 17.86 11.30 -7.77
C LYS A 327 16.93 10.36 -7.02
N LEU A 328 17.17 10.24 -5.72
CA LEU A 328 16.30 9.52 -4.80
C LEU A 328 16.14 10.34 -3.52
N PHE A 329 14.90 10.67 -3.18
CA PHE A 329 14.50 11.01 -1.84
C PHE A 329 14.19 9.71 -1.09
N ASP A 330 14.85 9.46 0.05
CA ASP A 330 14.60 8.32 0.93
C ASP A 330 14.57 8.82 2.38
N LYS A 331 13.39 8.76 3.00
CA LYS A 331 13.17 9.09 4.42
C LYS A 331 13.78 10.44 4.86
N GLY A 332 13.61 11.49 4.05
CA GLY A 332 14.10 12.85 4.33
C GLY A 332 15.45 13.19 3.68
N ASN A 333 16.23 12.19 3.28
CA ASN A 333 17.54 12.40 2.67
C ASN A 333 17.45 12.36 1.15
N ILE A 334 18.27 13.17 0.47
CA ILE A 334 18.38 13.15 -0.99
C ILE A 334 19.72 12.54 -1.38
N HIS A 335 19.67 11.56 -2.25
CA HIS A 335 20.82 10.88 -2.84
C HIS A 335 20.85 11.14 -4.35
N THR A 336 22.05 11.13 -4.92
CA THR A 336 22.23 10.89 -6.35
C THR A 336 22.51 9.40 -6.51
N ALA A 337 21.54 8.66 -7.04
CA ALA A 337 21.66 7.22 -7.27
C ALA A 337 22.57 6.91 -8.46
N SER A 338 22.49 7.73 -9.52
CA SER A 338 23.37 7.61 -10.68
C SER A 338 23.71 8.98 -11.28
N PHE A 339 24.95 9.11 -11.73
CA PHE A 339 25.42 10.25 -12.54
C PHE A 339 25.36 9.96 -14.05
N GLU A 340 25.00 8.74 -14.44
CA GLU A 340 24.89 8.31 -15.83
C GLU A 340 23.48 8.54 -16.38
N LEU A 341 23.36 8.57 -17.72
CA LEU A 341 22.06 8.64 -18.39
C LEU A 341 21.25 7.36 -18.12
N ILE A 342 20.08 7.54 -17.52
CA ILE A 342 19.17 6.44 -17.17
C ILE A 342 18.11 6.26 -18.25
N ARG A 343 17.92 5.02 -18.69
CA ARG A 343 16.87 4.66 -19.67
C ARG A 343 15.54 4.34 -19.01
N LYS A 344 15.60 3.64 -17.89
CA LYS A 344 14.42 3.18 -17.15
C LYS A 344 14.76 3.04 -15.67
N TYR A 345 13.82 3.36 -14.81
CA TYR A 345 13.94 3.18 -13.37
C TYR A 345 12.59 2.85 -12.75
N ASN A 346 12.62 2.22 -11.58
CA ASN A 346 11.43 1.85 -10.83
C ASN A 346 11.77 1.85 -9.34
N LEU A 347 10.92 2.49 -8.55
CA LEU A 347 11.03 2.54 -7.09
C LEU A 347 9.92 1.69 -6.48
N THR A 348 10.31 0.62 -5.77
CA THR A 348 9.38 -0.25 -5.02
C THR A 348 9.80 -0.28 -3.57
N GLY A 349 8.92 0.19 -2.68
CA GLY A 349 9.27 0.46 -1.29
C GLY A 349 10.41 1.47 -1.19
N ASN A 350 11.59 1.00 -0.81
CA ASN A 350 12.86 1.74 -0.69
C ASN A 350 13.97 1.19 -1.62
N VAL A 351 13.63 0.31 -2.58
CA VAL A 351 14.57 -0.25 -3.54
C VAL A 351 14.39 0.45 -4.87
N LEU A 352 15.42 1.16 -5.32
CA LEU A 352 15.43 1.84 -6.61
C LEU A 352 16.22 1.01 -7.62
N LYS A 353 15.51 0.37 -8.55
CA LYS A 353 16.10 -0.32 -9.68
C LYS A 353 16.24 0.64 -10.84
N TYR A 354 17.38 0.63 -11.55
CA TYR A 354 17.54 1.42 -12.76
C TYR A 354 18.43 0.72 -13.79
N GLU A 355 18.27 1.14 -15.05
CA GLU A 355 18.99 0.64 -16.21
C GLU A 355 19.86 1.77 -16.79
N SER A 356 21.18 1.57 -16.79
CA SER A 356 22.15 2.48 -17.41
C SER A 356 22.91 1.79 -18.55
N GLY A 357 23.42 2.58 -19.50
CA GLY A 357 24.21 2.06 -20.61
C GLY A 357 23.51 0.98 -21.45
N VAL A 358 24.24 -0.07 -21.80
CA VAL A 358 23.74 -1.26 -22.51
C VAL A 358 23.74 -2.43 -21.52
N ASN A 359 22.60 -3.07 -21.34
CA ASN A 359 22.45 -4.32 -20.58
C ASN A 359 22.88 -4.27 -19.09
N THR A 360 23.04 -3.07 -18.51
CA THR A 360 23.42 -2.91 -17.11
C THR A 360 22.19 -2.56 -16.28
N VAL A 361 21.87 -3.44 -15.33
CA VAL A 361 20.85 -3.19 -14.31
C VAL A 361 21.57 -2.96 -13.00
N SER A 362 21.24 -1.86 -12.33
CA SER A 362 21.78 -1.53 -11.02
C SER A 362 20.66 -1.33 -10.02
N VAL A 363 20.98 -1.54 -8.75
CA VAL A 363 20.04 -1.33 -7.64
C VAL A 363 20.65 -0.39 -6.62
N PHE A 364 19.99 0.73 -6.36
CA PHE A 364 20.31 1.60 -5.24
C PHE A 364 19.49 1.20 -4.02
N TYR A 365 20.18 0.84 -2.95
CA TYR A 365 19.57 0.41 -1.69
C TYR A 365 20.45 0.79 -0.50
N LYS A 366 19.85 1.39 0.54
CA LYS A 366 20.55 1.83 1.77
C LYS A 366 21.80 2.68 1.49
N GLY A 367 21.70 3.62 0.55
CA GLY A 367 22.78 4.56 0.24
C GLY A 367 23.92 3.97 -0.59
N ARG A 368 23.77 2.75 -1.13
CA ARG A 368 24.79 2.05 -1.92
C ARG A 368 24.21 1.54 -3.23
N ASN A 369 25.05 1.52 -4.26
CA ASN A 369 24.75 0.85 -5.53
C ASN A 369 25.25 -0.59 -5.50
N TYR A 370 24.44 -1.47 -6.07
CA TYR A 370 24.67 -2.91 -6.22
C TYR A 370 24.66 -3.30 -7.69
#